data_AF-A0A090S2T0-F1
#
_entry.id   AF-A0A090S2T0-F1
#
_cell.length_a   1.000
_cell.length_b   1.000
_cell.length_c   1.000
_cell.angle_alpha   90.00
_cell.angle_beta   90.00
_cell.angle_gamma   90.00
#
_symmetry.space_group_name_H-M   'P 1'
#
loop_
_entity.id
_entity.type
_entity.pdbx_description
1 polymer ?
#
loop_
_entity_poly.entity_id
_entity_poly.type
_entity_poly.pdbx_seq_one_letter_code
_entity_poly.pdbx_strand_id
1 'polypeptide(L)'
;MMSVASAMVHWKHGWDAIATGSMESTMRLNGFITWLAENFPGRYNYITELGDPVMLNNGMEFAATYFVMLMVLFIYGGGRYVSLDYWIKKPFLKNQQRLNHTK
;
A
#
# COMPACT_ATOMS: atom_id res chain seq x y z
N MET A 1 -0.63 17.79 4.89
CA MET A 1 0.33 18.25 3.87
C MET A 1 1.14 17.12 3.19
N MET A 2 1.09 15.85 3.61
CA MET A 2 1.81 14.75 2.91
C MET A 2 0.95 13.90 1.95
N SER A 3 -0.37 13.93 2.07
CA SER A 3 -1.28 13.11 1.26
C SER A 3 -1.35 13.54 -0.21
N VAL A 4 -1.25 14.85 -0.49
CA VAL A 4 -1.28 15.40 -1.86
C VAL A 4 -0.01 15.03 -2.62
N ALA A 5 1.14 15.03 -1.95
CA ALA A 5 2.42 14.63 -2.55
C ALA A 5 2.44 13.14 -2.90
N SER A 6 1.89 12.27 -2.05
CA SER A 6 1.82 10.82 -2.32
C SER A 6 0.92 10.50 -3.51
N ALA A 7 -0.22 11.19 -3.63
CA ALA A 7 -1.12 11.04 -4.78
C ALA A 7 -0.49 11.56 -6.09
N MET A 8 0.25 12.68 -6.03
CA MET A 8 0.94 13.24 -7.20
C MET A 8 2.10 12.38 -7.70
N VAL A 9 2.87 11.74 -6.81
CA VAL A 9 4.03 10.91 -7.19
C VAL A 9 3.61 9.60 -7.85
N HIS A 10 2.53 8.97 -7.38
CA HIS A 10 2.08 7.67 -7.92
C HIS A 10 1.19 7.81 -9.17
N TRP A 11 0.70 9.02 -9.48
CA TRP A 11 -0.18 9.25 -10.64
C TRP A 11 0.50 8.87 -11.97
N LYS A 12 1.81 9.08 -12.09
CA LYS A 12 2.57 8.71 -13.31
C LYS A 12 2.80 7.21 -13.47
N HIS A 13 2.77 6.46 -12.37
CA HIS A 13 2.95 5.01 -12.36
C HIS A 13 1.62 4.25 -12.43
N GLY A 14 0.49 4.94 -12.36
CA GLY A 14 -0.82 4.31 -12.45
C GLY A 14 -1.19 3.52 -11.19
N TRP A 15 -2.21 2.69 -11.31
CA TRP A 15 -2.79 1.97 -10.18
C TRP A 15 -1.99 0.72 -9.82
N ASP A 16 -1.61 -0.08 -10.82
CA ASP A 16 -1.10 -1.43 -10.66
C ASP A 16 0.29 -1.49 -10.01
N ALA A 17 0.43 -2.28 -8.95
CA ALA A 17 1.71 -2.54 -8.29
C ALA A 17 2.75 -3.18 -9.23
N ILE A 18 2.25 -4.01 -10.14
CA ILE A 18 3.03 -4.75 -11.14
C ILE A 18 2.88 -4.06 -12.49
N ALA A 19 3.98 -3.93 -13.23
CA ALA A 19 3.92 -3.39 -14.58
C ALA A 19 3.20 -4.38 -15.52
N THR A 20 2.02 -4.00 -15.99
CA THR A 20 1.25 -4.76 -16.99
C THR A 20 2.06 -5.02 -18.26
N GLY A 21 1.81 -6.12 -18.97
CA GLY A 21 2.59 -6.57 -20.14
C GLY A 21 2.71 -5.56 -21.29
N SER A 22 1.87 -4.53 -21.34
CA SER A 22 1.92 -3.44 -22.32
C SER A 22 2.90 -2.32 -21.97
N MET A 23 3.45 -2.29 -20.76
CA MET A 23 4.43 -1.26 -20.36
C MET A 23 5.81 -1.55 -20.94
N GLU A 24 6.53 -0.49 -21.33
CA GLU A 24 7.89 -0.60 -21.89
C GLU A 24 8.85 -1.31 -20.93
N SER A 25 8.71 -1.10 -19.63
CA SER A 25 9.53 -1.73 -18.59
C SER A 25 9.39 -3.26 -18.58
N THR A 26 8.17 -3.78 -18.70
CA THR A 26 7.89 -5.21 -18.82
C THR A 26 8.40 -5.78 -20.14
N MET A 27 8.23 -5.05 -21.25
CA MET A 27 8.75 -5.47 -22.55
C MET A 27 10.28 -5.56 -22.56
N ARG A 28 10.97 -4.59 -21.94
CA ARG A 28 12.43 -4.60 -21.76
C ARG A 28 12.90 -5.76 -20.88
N LEU A 29 12.19 -6.02 -19.78
CA LEU A 29 12.50 -7.16 -18.92
C LEU A 29 12.37 -8.47 -19.69
N ASN A 30 11.26 -8.67 -20.41
CA ASN A 30 11.06 -9.87 -21.22
C ASN A 30 12.18 -10.05 -22.26
N GLY A 31 12.55 -8.98 -22.98
CA GLY A 31 13.67 -9.03 -23.92
C GLY A 31 14.99 -9.42 -23.27
N PHE A 32 15.28 -8.87 -22.07
CA PHE A 32 16.46 -9.23 -21.30
C PHE A 32 16.45 -10.70 -20.84
N ILE A 33 15.30 -11.19 -20.37
CA ILE A 33 15.14 -12.57 -19.90
C ILE A 33 15.30 -13.56 -21.06
N THR A 34 14.75 -13.26 -22.24
CA THR A 34 14.95 -14.05 -23.46
C THR A 34 16.43 -14.10 -23.84
N TRP A 35 17.09 -12.94 -23.90
CA TRP A 35 18.52 -12.86 -24.20
C TRP A 35 19.36 -13.66 -23.18
N LEU A 36 19.02 -13.59 -21.89
CA LEU A 36 19.71 -14.31 -20.83
C LEU A 36 19.55 -15.84 -20.97
N ALA A 37 18.34 -16.30 -21.33
CA ALA A 37 18.06 -17.71 -21.56
C ALA A 37 18.88 -18.27 -22.74
N GLU A 38 19.00 -17.51 -23.82
CA GLU A 38 19.75 -17.90 -25.02
C GLU A 38 21.26 -17.92 -24.78
N ASN A 39 21.80 -16.93 -24.08
CA ASN A 39 23.26 -16.75 -23.94
C ASN A 39 23.83 -17.45 -22.70
N PHE A 40 23.06 -17.57 -21.61
CA PHE A 40 23.52 -18.11 -20.33
C PHE A 40 22.43 -18.95 -19.63
N PRO A 41 22.07 -20.13 -20.17
CA PRO A 41 20.97 -20.95 -19.65
C PRO A 41 21.17 -21.38 -18.19
N GLY A 42 22.41 -21.62 -17.76
CA GLY A 42 22.71 -21.95 -16.36
C GLY A 42 22.43 -20.80 -15.39
N ARG A 43 22.67 -19.54 -15.79
CA ARG A 43 22.36 -18.36 -14.98
C ARG A 43 20.87 -18.03 -15.00
N TYR A 44 20.23 -18.21 -16.16
CA TYR A 44 18.79 -18.10 -16.29
C TYR A 44 18.09 -19.01 -15.27
N ASN A 45 18.42 -20.32 -15.29
CA ASN A 45 17.82 -21.29 -14.38
C ASN A 45 18.02 -20.93 -12.91
N TYR A 46 19.20 -20.44 -12.53
CA TYR A 46 19.48 -20.00 -11.16
C TYR A 46 18.62 -18.80 -10.73
N ILE A 47 18.40 -17.84 -11.62
CA ILE A 47 17.61 -16.63 -11.32
C ILE A 47 16.11 -16.94 -11.29
N THR A 48 15.64 -17.88 -12.11
CA THR A 48 14.21 -18.27 -12.18
C THR A 48 13.85 -19.45 -11.28
N GLU A 49 14.79 -20.00 -10.52
CA GLU A 49 14.56 -21.21 -9.69
C GLU A 49 13.45 -21.00 -8.65
N LEU A 50 13.37 -19.81 -8.07
CA LEU A 50 12.43 -19.47 -7.00
C LEU A 50 11.17 -18.74 -7.50
N GLY A 51 11.07 -18.50 -8.82
CA GLY A 51 9.95 -17.82 -9.45
C GLY A 51 10.37 -16.88 -10.57
N ASP A 52 9.38 -16.42 -11.33
CA ASP A 52 9.61 -15.56 -12.48
C ASP A 52 9.90 -14.11 -12.05
N PRO A 53 10.90 -13.45 -12.66
CA PRO A 53 11.18 -12.05 -12.40
C PRO A 53 10.04 -11.17 -12.91
N VAL A 54 9.56 -10.27 -12.06
CA VAL A 54 8.48 -9.33 -12.38
C VAL A 54 8.97 -7.91 -12.17
N MET A 55 8.59 -7.01 -13.08
CA MET A 55 8.90 -5.60 -12.95
C MET A 55 7.88 -4.90 -12.05
N LEU A 56 8.33 -4.39 -10.91
CA LEU A 56 7.52 -3.57 -10.02
C LEU A 56 7.40 -2.14 -10.57
N ASN A 57 6.16 -1.67 -10.67
CA ASN A 57 5.84 -0.33 -11.13
C ASN A 57 5.67 0.67 -9.97
N ASN A 58 5.73 0.21 -8.72
CA ASN A 58 5.42 1.01 -7.54
C ASN A 58 4.08 1.74 -7.70
N GLY A 59 3.04 1.01 -8.11
CA GLY A 59 1.71 1.56 -8.31
C GLY A 59 1.05 2.04 -7.02
N MET A 60 -0.05 2.76 -7.19
CA MET A 60 -0.84 3.31 -6.08
C MET A 60 -1.43 2.24 -5.15
N GLU A 61 -1.55 0.99 -5.61
CA GLU A 61 -2.05 -0.15 -4.84
C GLU A 61 -1.30 -0.38 -3.52
N PHE A 62 0.03 -0.24 -3.50
CA PHE A 62 0.79 -0.33 -2.25
C PHE A 62 0.42 0.78 -1.28
N ALA A 63 0.36 2.03 -1.75
CA ALA A 63 -0.04 3.15 -0.89
C ALA A 63 -1.46 2.98 -0.34
N ALA A 64 -2.38 2.49 -1.18
CA ALA A 64 -3.78 2.25 -0.81
C ALA A 64 -3.91 1.14 0.25
N THR A 65 -3.21 0.01 0.08
CA THR A 65 -3.25 -1.09 1.05
C THR A 65 -2.71 -0.67 2.42
N TYR A 66 -1.56 0.01 2.47
CA TYR A 66 -1.04 0.55 3.74
C TYR A 66 -1.95 1.62 4.34
N PHE A 67 -2.55 2.48 3.51
CA PHE A 67 -3.51 3.47 3.98
C PHE A 67 -4.74 2.82 4.62
N VAL A 68 -5.28 1.77 4.01
CA VAL A 68 -6.40 1.00 4.57
C VAL A 68 -6.01 0.34 5.89
N MET A 69 -4.82 -0.28 5.98
CA MET A 69 -4.34 -0.86 7.24
C MET A 69 -4.22 0.19 8.35
N LEU A 70 -3.70 1.38 8.02
CA LEU A 70 -3.67 2.52 8.95
C LEU A 70 -5.08 2.99 9.33
N MET A 71 -6.03 3.01 8.40
CA MET A 71 -7.41 3.39 8.65
C MET A 71 -8.10 2.40 9.59
N VAL A 72 -7.85 1.11 9.43
CA VAL A 72 -8.33 0.05 10.33
C VAL A 72 -7.78 0.25 11.75
N LEU A 73 -6.49 0.57 11.89
CA LEU A 73 -5.91 0.96 13.18
C LEU A 73 -6.60 2.21 13.76
N PHE A 74 -6.92 3.20 12.92
CA PHE A 74 -7.60 4.43 13.35
C PHE A 74 -9.03 4.21 13.86
N ILE A 75 -9.75 3.23 13.31
CA ILE A 75 -11.15 2.97 13.67
C ILE A 75 -11.26 1.89 14.75
N TYR A 76 -10.54 0.78 14.60
CA TYR A 76 -10.70 -0.42 15.43
C TYR A 76 -9.56 -0.67 16.43
N GLY A 77 -8.32 -0.23 16.13
CA GLY A 77 -7.13 -0.78 16.80
C GLY A 77 -6.27 0.19 17.62
N GLY A 78 -6.52 1.50 17.57
CA GLY A 78 -5.58 2.52 18.07
C GLY A 78 -5.67 2.88 19.56
N GLY A 79 -6.65 2.33 20.29
CA GLY A 79 -6.87 2.63 21.71
C GLY A 79 -7.09 4.13 22.00
N ARG A 80 -6.91 4.53 23.27
CA ARG A 80 -7.25 5.85 23.86
C ARG A 80 -6.72 7.09 23.11
N TYR A 81 -5.69 6.95 22.28
CA TYR A 81 -4.98 8.06 21.66
C TYR A 81 -5.31 8.26 20.18
N VAL A 82 -5.56 7.17 19.44
CA VAL A 82 -5.73 7.21 17.97
C VAL A 82 -7.16 6.85 17.53
N SER A 83 -7.94 6.17 18.37
CA SER A 83 -9.30 5.76 17.98
C SER A 83 -10.30 6.92 17.97
N LEU A 84 -10.97 7.11 16.82
CA LEU A 84 -12.08 8.08 16.69
C LEU A 84 -13.24 7.74 17.64
N ASP A 85 -13.50 6.47 17.89
CA ASP A 85 -14.56 6.00 18.82
C ASP A 85 -14.34 6.52 20.26
N TYR A 86 -13.10 6.55 20.75
CA TYR A 86 -12.80 7.10 22.07
C TYR A 86 -13.06 8.62 22.14
N TRP A 87 -12.67 9.37 21.10
CA TRP A 87 -12.89 10.82 21.06
C TRP A 87 -14.36 11.20 20.96
N ILE A 88 -15.18 10.41 20.26
CA ILE A 88 -16.63 10.63 20.15
C ILE A 88 -17.35 10.29 21.47
N LYS A 89 -16.93 9.21 22.17
CA LYS A 89 -17.55 8.81 23.44
C LYS A 89 -17.19 9.73 24.61
N LYS A 90 -16.00 10.35 24.60
CA LYS A 90 -15.51 11.22 25.69
C LYS A 90 -16.44 12.40 26.05
N PRO A 91 -16.93 13.23 25.11
CA PRO A 91 -17.86 14.33 25.44
C PRO A 91 -19.24 13.82 25.88
N PHE A 92 -19.73 12.71 25.32
CA PHE A 92 -21.01 12.11 25.71
C PHE A 92 -20.99 11.58 27.15
N LEU A 93 -19.92 10.88 27.54
CA LEU A 93 -19.73 10.41 28.91
C LEU A 93 -19.61 11.57 29.91
N LYS A 94 -18.90 12.65 29.54
CA LYS A 94 -18.77 13.86 30.39
C LYS A 94 -20.12 14.57 30.60
N ASN A 95 -20.96 14.64 29.58
CA ASN A 95 -22.29 15.26 29.70
C ASN A 95 -23.26 14.41 30.56
N GLN A 96 -23.18 13.08 30.48
CA GLN A 96 -23.98 12.20 31.35
C GLN A 96 -23.61 12.33 32.84
N GLN A 97 -22.32 12.39 33.17
CA GLN A 97 -21.87 12.58 34.56
C GLN A 97 -22.33 13.93 35.14
N ARG A 98 -22.35 14.97 34.31
CA ARG A 98 -22.78 16.31 34.71
C ARG A 98 -24.28 16.40 34.97
N LEU A 99 -25.11 15.68 34.21
CA LEU A 99 -26.56 15.62 34.41
C LEU A 99 -26.96 14.83 35.68
N ASN A 100 -26.21 13.78 36.02
CA ASN A 100 -26.47 12.97 37.21
C ASN A 100 -26.06 13.66 38.52
N HIS A 101 -25.22 14.70 38.48
CA HIS A 101 -24.74 15.41 39.67
C HIS A 101 -25.59 16.65 40.03
N THR A 102 -26.50 17.04 39.13
CA THR A 102 -27.46 18.16 39.29
C THR A 102 -28.88 17.70 39.66
N LYS A 103 -29.10 16.40 39.83
CA LYS A 103 -30.29 15.81 40.47
C LYS A 103 -29.94 15.41 41.88
#